data_AF-A0A523CA57-F1
#
_entry.id   AF-A0A523CA57-F1
#
_cell.length_a   1.000
_cell.length_b   1.000
_cell.length_c   1.000
_cell.angle_alpha   90.00
_cell.angle_beta   90.00
_cell.angle_gamma   90.00
#
_symmetry.space_group_name_H-M   'P 1'
#
loop_
_entity.id
_entity.type
_entity.pdbx_description
1 polymer ?
#
loop_
_entity_poly.entity_id
_entity_poly.type
_entity_poly.pdbx_seq_one_letter_code
_entity_poly.pdbx_strand_id
1 'polypeptide(L)'
;MKVKFSVLPLLALVMMVLPIIPQAQAQETASAPTITLDKTSLANGGEITVSGQAPAGAQVYVEVYAADKKVRANRFDGKKDPKTGKIPYKFYLTHEMPAFYKIFVPKDMQPELDKAKAAGGGWKYSEVLKKTGANAAYSEPAKIKVDSYQATIMASILGSRGTLLDPMDEKATKSESMKLVKGRFRSVNNLLGASVETTPEGAYTAKMKLRKGLAPGKYNVIVTAVTARTMDGDKETVKKVKSEVASFENKQTFPTVYLGNAGTSINLLWPFLLTLVISIFGVLMGAGGGFILNPILVSIFPALPHTIVAGTVMPTVLFSQGSGIYNYSKIKFINWKLGIGVGCAMLVGGFIGPKLTELITLDQFKFAFGWILLVLAGLMFWQTTPGYLEKNKKEQAILKEFKKRAEEAAKGNQ
;
A
#
# COMPACT_ATOMS: atom_id res chain seq x y z
N MET A 1 32.45 -5.87 -95.19
CA MET A 1 31.27 -5.98 -96.08
C MET A 1 30.77 -7.42 -96.03
N LYS A 2 29.44 -7.60 -95.97
CA LYS A 2 28.64 -8.85 -95.85
C LYS A 2 28.26 -9.31 -94.43
N VAL A 3 27.18 -8.65 -94.00
CA VAL A 3 26.12 -9.04 -93.09
C VAL A 3 25.64 -10.49 -93.30
N LYS A 4 25.38 -11.22 -92.21
CA LYS A 4 24.41 -12.32 -92.17
C LYS A 4 23.46 -12.11 -90.99
N PHE A 5 22.21 -11.82 -91.32
CA PHE A 5 21.04 -11.83 -90.44
C PHE A 5 20.67 -13.30 -90.13
N SER A 6 20.30 -13.58 -88.87
CA SER A 6 19.38 -14.68 -88.56
C SER A 6 18.62 -14.39 -87.26
N VAL A 7 17.47 -13.74 -87.45
CA VAL A 7 16.16 -13.95 -86.81
C VAL A 7 16.15 -14.78 -85.52
N LEU A 8 15.92 -14.08 -84.40
CA LEU A 8 15.36 -14.65 -83.17
C LEU A 8 13.89 -15.03 -83.42
N PRO A 9 13.39 -16.14 -82.86
CA PRO A 9 12.17 -15.97 -82.06
C PRO A 9 12.10 -16.91 -80.83
N LEU A 10 11.63 -16.33 -79.71
CA LEU A 10 10.56 -16.94 -78.90
C LEU A 10 10.83 -18.25 -78.15
N LEU A 11 11.94 -18.39 -77.40
CA LEU A 11 12.11 -19.53 -76.46
C LEU A 11 12.94 -19.21 -75.21
N ALA A 12 12.89 -17.96 -74.73
CA ALA A 12 13.50 -17.53 -73.47
C ALA A 12 12.50 -16.89 -72.49
N LEU A 13 11.20 -17.12 -72.70
CA LEU A 13 10.14 -16.77 -71.77
C LEU A 13 9.30 -18.04 -71.57
N VAL A 14 9.08 -18.46 -70.33
CA VAL A 14 8.41 -19.71 -69.91
C VAL A 14 9.36 -20.90 -69.76
N MET A 15 10.18 -20.90 -68.70
CA MET A 15 10.33 -22.06 -67.80
C MET A 15 11.14 -21.66 -66.56
N MET A 16 10.64 -22.09 -65.39
CA MET A 16 11.27 -22.04 -64.07
C MET A 16 11.38 -20.68 -63.36
N VAL A 17 10.23 -20.14 -62.97
CA VAL A 17 10.11 -19.50 -61.65
C VAL A 17 9.58 -20.57 -60.69
N LEU A 18 10.49 -21.36 -60.12
CA LEU A 18 10.20 -22.17 -58.95
C LEU A 18 10.14 -21.21 -57.75
N PRO A 19 9.02 -21.11 -57.02
CA PRO A 19 9.01 -20.36 -55.78
C PRO A 19 9.94 -21.08 -54.79
N ILE A 20 10.97 -20.37 -54.34
CA ILE A 20 11.72 -20.72 -53.14
C ILE A 20 10.71 -20.64 -52.00
N ILE A 21 10.10 -21.78 -51.67
CA ILE A 21 9.33 -21.96 -50.45
C ILE A 21 10.32 -21.71 -49.32
N PRO A 22 10.16 -20.66 -48.49
CA PRO A 22 10.89 -20.63 -47.25
C PRO A 22 10.39 -21.83 -46.47
N GLN A 23 11.27 -22.79 -46.17
CA GLN A 23 11.00 -23.78 -45.14
C GLN A 23 10.77 -22.99 -43.85
N ALA A 24 9.51 -22.65 -43.61
CA ALA A 24 9.03 -22.23 -42.32
C ALA A 24 9.38 -23.38 -41.39
N GLN A 25 10.44 -23.19 -40.59
CA GLN A 25 10.55 -23.89 -39.34
C GLN A 25 9.23 -23.64 -38.63
N ALA A 26 8.40 -24.68 -38.56
CA ALA A 26 7.22 -24.73 -37.75
C ALA A 26 7.68 -24.65 -36.30
N GLN A 27 7.99 -23.44 -35.86
CA GLN A 27 8.00 -23.09 -34.47
C GLN A 27 6.51 -23.09 -34.12
N GLU A 28 6.06 -24.13 -33.42
CA GLU A 28 4.74 -24.16 -32.79
C GLU A 28 4.58 -22.88 -31.96
N THR A 29 4.04 -21.84 -32.57
CA THR A 29 3.57 -20.65 -31.89
C THR A 29 2.36 -21.10 -31.11
N ALA A 30 2.60 -21.51 -29.87
CA ALA A 30 1.55 -21.72 -28.88
C ALA A 30 0.59 -20.51 -28.95
N SER A 31 -0.67 -20.78 -29.26
CA SER A 31 -1.71 -19.77 -29.42
C SER A 31 -1.80 -18.92 -28.14
N ALA A 32 -1.92 -17.60 -28.31
CA ALA A 32 -2.06 -16.69 -27.18
C ALA A 32 -3.34 -17.04 -26.39
N PRO A 33 -3.31 -17.00 -25.05
CA PRO A 33 -4.48 -17.34 -24.25
C PRO A 33 -5.59 -16.32 -24.49
N THR A 34 -6.80 -16.80 -24.75
CA THR A 34 -8.00 -15.95 -24.90
C THR A 34 -8.53 -15.55 -23.53
N ILE A 35 -9.09 -14.34 -23.38
CA ILE A 35 -9.70 -13.89 -22.12
C ILE A 35 -11.13 -13.42 -22.34
N THR A 36 -12.03 -13.90 -21.50
CA THR A 36 -13.38 -13.40 -21.34
C THR A 36 -13.63 -13.05 -19.86
N LEU A 37 -14.26 -11.91 -19.61
CA LEU A 37 -14.68 -11.47 -18.27
C LEU A 37 -16.20 -11.64 -18.14
N ASP A 38 -16.66 -12.18 -17.02
CA ASP A 38 -18.10 -12.30 -16.72
C ASP A 38 -18.77 -10.94 -16.48
N LYS A 39 -18.01 -9.96 -15.98
CA LYS A 39 -18.47 -8.61 -15.68
C LYS A 39 -17.47 -7.58 -16.17
N THR A 40 -17.99 -6.50 -16.73
CA THR A 40 -17.21 -5.34 -17.18
C THR A 40 -17.13 -4.23 -16.14
N SER A 41 -17.93 -4.31 -15.05
CA SER A 41 -17.87 -3.35 -13.96
C SER A 41 -18.14 -3.93 -12.57
N LEU A 42 -17.55 -3.32 -11.55
CA LEU A 42 -17.70 -3.66 -10.13
C LEU A 42 -18.08 -2.42 -9.31
N ALA A 43 -18.82 -2.62 -8.22
CA ALA A 43 -19.22 -1.57 -7.28
C ALA A 43 -18.43 -1.72 -5.97
N ASN A 44 -17.22 -1.15 -5.95
CA ASN A 44 -16.33 -1.15 -4.78
C ASN A 44 -15.87 -2.55 -4.30
N GLY A 45 -15.36 -3.36 -5.24
CA GLY A 45 -14.94 -4.74 -5.00
C GLY A 45 -16.03 -5.77 -5.33
N GLY A 46 -15.76 -7.05 -5.04
CA GLY A 46 -16.66 -8.16 -5.36
C GLY A 46 -15.96 -9.32 -6.04
N GLU A 47 -16.75 -10.18 -6.69
CA GLU A 47 -16.26 -11.34 -7.42
C GLU A 47 -16.44 -11.12 -8.93
N ILE A 48 -15.35 -11.34 -9.66
CA ILE A 48 -15.27 -11.35 -11.12
C ILE A 48 -14.64 -12.68 -11.54
N THR A 49 -15.20 -13.30 -12.56
CA THR A 49 -14.74 -14.57 -13.11
C THR A 49 -14.05 -14.32 -14.44
N VAL A 50 -12.82 -14.79 -14.55
CA VAL A 50 -12.05 -14.75 -15.80
C VAL A 50 -12.02 -16.14 -16.38
N SER A 51 -12.45 -16.32 -17.62
CA SER A 51 -12.41 -17.59 -18.33
C SER A 51 -11.68 -17.45 -19.66
N GLY A 52 -11.20 -18.56 -20.19
CA GLY A 52 -10.46 -18.55 -21.45
C GLY A 52 -9.90 -19.91 -21.84
N GLN A 53 -9.22 -19.94 -22.98
CA GLN A 53 -8.42 -21.09 -23.41
C GLN A 53 -6.95 -20.69 -23.41
N ALA A 54 -6.12 -21.53 -22.80
CA ALA A 54 -4.66 -21.47 -22.80
C ALA A 54 -4.10 -22.71 -23.51
N PRO A 55 -2.82 -22.69 -23.93
CA PRO A 55 -2.18 -23.88 -24.49
C PRO A 55 -2.28 -25.09 -23.54
N ALA A 56 -2.58 -26.28 -24.10
CA ALA A 56 -2.76 -27.50 -23.32
C ALA A 56 -1.54 -27.80 -22.43
N GLY A 57 -1.78 -28.17 -21.17
CA GLY A 57 -0.72 -28.43 -20.18
C GLY A 57 0.00 -27.21 -19.61
N ALA A 58 -0.36 -25.99 -20.00
CA ALA A 58 0.28 -24.77 -19.49
C ALA A 58 -0.22 -24.37 -18.09
N GLN A 59 0.70 -23.87 -17.24
CA GLN A 59 0.31 -23.25 -15.97
C GLN A 59 -0.19 -21.83 -16.23
N VAL A 60 -1.44 -21.55 -15.85
CA VAL A 60 -2.09 -20.27 -16.08
C VAL A 60 -1.99 -19.37 -14.85
N TYR A 61 -1.59 -18.12 -15.07
CA TYR A 61 -1.51 -17.08 -14.06
C TYR A 61 -2.31 -15.86 -14.51
N VAL A 62 -3.06 -15.25 -13.59
CA VAL A 62 -3.85 -14.05 -13.89
C VAL A 62 -3.29 -12.87 -13.09
N GLU A 63 -2.70 -11.89 -13.79
CA GLU A 63 -2.20 -10.65 -13.21
C GLU A 63 -3.27 -9.56 -13.31
N VAL A 64 -3.59 -8.90 -12.20
CA VAL A 64 -4.65 -7.88 -12.13
C VAL A 64 -4.10 -6.64 -11.44
N TYR A 65 -4.23 -5.49 -12.10
CA TYR A 65 -3.69 -4.23 -11.60
C TYR A 65 -4.57 -3.03 -11.95
N ALA A 66 -4.50 -1.99 -11.12
CA ALA A 66 -5.16 -0.72 -11.41
C ALA A 66 -4.40 0.03 -12.51
N ALA A 67 -5.08 0.40 -13.58
CA ALA A 67 -4.47 1.11 -14.72
C ALA A 67 -4.39 2.62 -14.47
N ASP A 68 -5.48 3.21 -13.98
CA ASP A 68 -5.61 4.68 -13.91
C ASP A 68 -5.00 5.28 -12.65
N LYS A 69 -5.08 4.55 -11.53
CA LYS A 69 -4.72 5.07 -10.22
C LYS A 69 -3.39 4.50 -9.76
N LYS A 70 -2.42 5.40 -9.63
CA LYS A 70 -1.06 5.12 -9.15
C LYS A 70 -0.87 5.67 -7.73
N VAL A 71 0.02 5.06 -6.97
CA VAL A 71 0.37 5.39 -5.59
C VAL A 71 1.87 5.42 -5.40
N ARG A 72 2.29 6.12 -4.36
CA ARG A 72 3.68 6.10 -3.92
C ARG A 72 3.94 4.91 -3.00
N ALA A 73 5.11 4.32 -3.14
CA ALA A 73 5.65 3.38 -2.17
C ALA A 73 7.09 3.75 -1.85
N ASN A 74 7.48 3.57 -0.60
CA ASN A 74 8.83 3.87 -0.14
C ASN A 74 9.37 2.76 0.76
N ARG A 75 10.70 2.66 0.81
CA ARG A 75 11.41 1.72 1.68
C ARG A 75 12.73 2.33 2.09
N PHE A 76 12.99 2.37 3.38
CA PHE A 76 14.29 2.73 3.91
C PHE A 76 15.08 1.46 4.23
N ASP A 77 16.28 1.35 3.67
CA ASP A 77 17.21 0.26 3.94
C ASP A 77 18.22 0.68 5.00
N GLY A 78 17.80 0.52 6.26
CA GLY A 78 18.61 0.77 7.45
C GLY A 78 19.08 -0.50 8.14
N LYS A 79 18.94 -1.68 7.52
CA LYS A 79 19.37 -2.95 8.11
C LYS A 79 20.82 -3.23 7.77
N LYS A 80 21.55 -3.79 8.73
CA LYS A 80 22.93 -4.28 8.50
C LYS A 80 22.87 -5.33 7.39
N ASP A 81 23.56 -5.07 6.29
CA ASP A 81 23.65 -6.04 5.20
C ASP A 81 24.44 -7.26 5.69
N PRO A 82 23.88 -8.48 5.64
CA PRO A 82 24.57 -9.70 6.06
C PRO A 82 25.89 -9.94 5.32
N LYS A 83 26.03 -9.42 4.09
CA LYS A 83 27.21 -9.65 3.24
C LYS A 83 28.32 -8.64 3.46
N THR A 84 27.97 -7.37 3.65
CA THR A 84 28.96 -6.28 3.74
C THR A 84 29.16 -5.78 5.17
N GLY A 85 28.29 -6.16 6.10
CA GLY A 85 28.35 -5.74 7.50
C GLY A 85 28.10 -4.24 7.72
N LYS A 86 27.92 -3.45 6.66
CA LYS A 86 27.63 -2.01 6.70
C LYS A 86 26.14 -1.77 6.58
N ILE A 87 25.68 -0.66 7.14
CA ILE A 87 24.30 -0.21 6.97
C ILE A 87 24.27 0.67 5.71
N PRO A 88 23.48 0.31 4.68
CA PRO A 88 23.52 1.00 3.40
C PRO A 88 22.90 2.40 3.44
N TYR A 89 21.95 2.65 4.36
CA TYR A 89 21.21 3.92 4.49
C TYR A 89 20.63 4.42 3.15
N LYS A 90 19.99 3.52 2.41
CA LYS A 90 19.38 3.85 1.11
C LYS A 90 17.88 4.03 1.24
N PHE A 91 17.36 5.12 0.71
CA PHE A 91 15.94 5.36 0.63
C PHE A 91 15.44 5.12 -0.79
N TYR A 92 14.54 4.16 -0.95
CA TYR A 92 13.92 3.82 -2.23
C TYR A 92 12.53 4.43 -2.30
N LEU A 93 12.22 5.07 -3.42
CA LEU A 93 10.94 5.72 -3.68
C LEU A 93 10.44 5.37 -5.08
N THR A 94 9.15 5.11 -5.18
CA THR A 94 8.46 5.01 -6.45
C THR A 94 7.22 5.89 -6.49
N HIS A 95 6.95 6.44 -7.66
CA HIS A 95 5.85 7.38 -7.91
C HIS A 95 4.65 6.76 -8.62
N GLU A 96 4.86 5.62 -9.28
CA GLU A 96 3.93 5.11 -10.27
C GLU A 96 3.43 3.69 -9.98
N MET A 97 3.51 3.25 -8.72
CA MET A 97 3.03 1.92 -8.35
C MET A 97 1.52 1.82 -8.52
N PRO A 98 0.96 0.76 -9.14
CA PRO A 98 -0.48 0.57 -9.20
C PRO A 98 -1.12 0.60 -7.81
N ALA A 99 -2.24 1.33 -7.67
CA ALA A 99 -2.98 1.42 -6.40
C ALA A 99 -3.46 0.03 -5.91
N PHE A 100 -3.67 -0.89 -6.85
CA PHE A 100 -4.00 -2.28 -6.59
C PHE A 100 -3.16 -3.18 -7.48
N TYR A 101 -2.66 -4.27 -6.91
CA TYR A 101 -1.91 -5.29 -7.62
C TYR A 101 -2.15 -6.65 -6.97
N LYS A 102 -2.55 -7.65 -7.77
CA LYS A 102 -2.72 -9.02 -7.30
C LYS A 102 -2.48 -10.02 -8.43
N ILE A 103 -1.81 -11.12 -8.12
CA ILE A 103 -1.65 -12.26 -9.03
C ILE A 103 -2.48 -13.43 -8.50
N PHE A 104 -3.26 -14.05 -9.37
CA PHE A 104 -3.94 -15.30 -9.08
C PHE A 104 -3.14 -16.47 -9.66
N VAL A 105 -2.89 -17.45 -8.81
CA VAL A 105 -2.10 -18.66 -9.12
C VAL A 105 -3.02 -19.89 -9.20
N PRO A 106 -2.57 -20.99 -9.81
CA PRO A 106 -3.28 -22.26 -9.80
C PRO A 106 -3.61 -22.72 -8.37
N LYS A 107 -4.78 -23.34 -8.18
CA LYS A 107 -5.24 -23.84 -6.87
C LYS A 107 -4.24 -24.78 -6.20
N ASP A 108 -3.49 -25.54 -6.98
CA ASP A 108 -2.47 -26.49 -6.50
C ASP A 108 -1.34 -25.81 -5.70
N MET A 109 -1.15 -24.51 -5.90
CA MET A 109 -0.12 -23.71 -5.21
C MET A 109 -0.61 -23.09 -3.90
N GLN A 110 -1.84 -23.38 -3.47
CA GLN A 110 -2.40 -22.90 -2.21
C GLN A 110 -1.52 -23.24 -0.97
N PRO A 111 -0.91 -24.44 -0.83
CA PRO A 111 -0.05 -24.76 0.31
C PRO A 111 1.18 -23.84 0.44
N GLU A 112 1.77 -23.43 -0.68
CA GLU A 112 2.91 -22.50 -0.69
C GLU A 112 2.49 -21.08 -0.25
N LEU A 113 1.26 -20.66 -0.56
CA LEU A 113 0.71 -19.41 -0.04
C LEU A 113 0.46 -19.49 1.46
N ASP A 114 -0.02 -20.63 1.97
CA ASP A 114 -0.30 -20.80 3.40
C ASP A 114 0.98 -20.88 4.24
N LYS A 115 2.04 -21.53 3.74
CA LYS A 115 3.39 -21.44 4.34
C LYS A 115 3.88 -20.00 4.43
N ALA A 116 3.69 -19.21 3.37
CA ALA A 116 4.08 -17.80 3.36
C ALA A 116 3.26 -16.96 4.35
N LYS A 117 1.98 -17.29 4.57
CA LYS A 117 1.14 -16.65 5.60
C LYS A 117 1.61 -17.01 7.00
N ALA A 118 1.95 -18.28 7.25
CA ALA A 118 2.45 -18.75 8.54
C ALA A 118 3.78 -18.07 8.93
N ALA A 119 4.61 -17.69 7.95
CA ALA A 119 5.85 -16.95 8.17
C ALA A 119 5.66 -15.49 8.66
N GLY A 120 4.42 -14.99 8.75
CA GLY A 120 4.11 -13.68 9.32
C GLY A 120 4.84 -12.53 8.63
N GLY A 121 5.67 -11.77 9.35
CA GLY A 121 6.46 -10.65 8.81
C GLY A 121 7.72 -11.06 8.04
N GLY A 122 8.19 -12.30 8.22
CA GLY A 122 9.48 -12.79 7.72
C GLY A 122 9.49 -13.22 6.24
N TRP A 123 8.32 -13.36 5.62
CA TRP A 123 8.20 -13.88 4.26
C TRP A 123 8.90 -13.01 3.20
N LYS A 124 9.45 -13.60 2.12
CA LYS A 124 10.07 -12.85 1.01
C LYS A 124 9.22 -12.98 -0.24
N TYR A 125 8.71 -11.87 -0.76
CA TYR A 125 7.83 -11.89 -1.95
C TYR A 125 8.52 -12.52 -3.16
N SER A 126 9.80 -12.22 -3.38
CA SER A 126 10.61 -12.82 -4.45
C SER A 126 10.72 -14.34 -4.34
N GLU A 127 10.77 -14.89 -3.13
CA GLU A 127 10.87 -16.33 -2.90
C GLU A 127 9.52 -17.02 -3.17
N VAL A 128 8.43 -16.41 -2.71
CA VAL A 128 7.08 -16.93 -2.98
C VAL A 128 6.76 -16.90 -4.48
N LEU A 129 7.13 -15.83 -5.18
CA LEU A 129 6.97 -15.75 -6.65
C LEU A 129 7.77 -16.82 -7.41
N LYS A 130 8.95 -17.20 -6.91
CA LYS A 130 9.75 -18.29 -7.48
C LYS A 130 9.09 -19.65 -7.22
N LYS A 131 8.74 -19.95 -5.96
CA LYS A 131 8.14 -21.24 -5.57
C LYS A 131 6.78 -21.49 -6.25
N THR A 132 5.98 -20.44 -6.38
CA THR A 132 4.67 -20.51 -7.07
C THR A 132 4.77 -20.41 -8.59
N GLY A 133 5.94 -20.08 -9.14
CA GLY A 133 6.13 -19.79 -10.56
C GLY A 133 5.50 -18.48 -11.07
N ALA A 134 4.86 -17.72 -10.18
CA ALA A 134 4.20 -16.44 -10.49
C ALA A 134 5.18 -15.34 -10.94
N ASN A 135 6.50 -15.53 -10.81
CA ASN A 135 7.52 -14.64 -11.37
C ASN A 135 7.37 -14.47 -12.90
N ALA A 136 6.80 -15.45 -13.60
CA ALA A 136 6.52 -15.36 -15.03
C ALA A 136 5.45 -14.29 -15.36
N ALA A 137 4.45 -14.16 -14.48
CA ALA A 137 3.34 -13.23 -14.60
C ALA A 137 3.62 -11.85 -13.99
N TYR A 138 4.63 -11.72 -13.10
CA TYR A 138 5.00 -10.42 -12.50
C TYR A 138 5.58 -9.47 -13.55
N SER A 139 4.77 -8.54 -14.05
CA SER A 139 5.16 -7.70 -15.19
C SER A 139 4.95 -6.21 -14.96
N GLU A 140 3.81 -5.78 -14.45
CA GLU A 140 3.53 -4.35 -14.31
C GLU A 140 4.44 -3.70 -13.26
N PRO A 141 4.58 -4.23 -12.03
CA PRO A 141 5.40 -3.57 -11.04
C PRO A 141 6.91 -3.73 -11.28
N ALA A 142 7.31 -4.59 -12.22
CA ALA A 142 8.71 -4.76 -12.60
C ALA A 142 9.24 -3.61 -13.47
N LYS A 143 8.37 -2.91 -14.19
CA LYS A 143 8.73 -1.82 -15.12
C LYS A 143 8.77 -0.44 -14.47
N ILE A 144 8.35 -0.34 -13.20
CA ILE A 144 8.22 0.95 -12.55
C ILE A 144 9.60 1.54 -12.26
N LYS A 145 9.76 2.84 -12.53
CA LYS A 145 10.94 3.59 -12.10
C LYS A 145 11.02 3.64 -10.57
N VAL A 146 12.15 3.20 -10.03
CA VAL A 146 12.47 3.27 -8.61
C VAL A 146 13.67 4.20 -8.45
N ASP A 147 13.43 5.34 -7.82
CA ASP A 147 14.50 6.26 -7.45
C ASP A 147 15.16 5.74 -6.17
N SER A 148 16.49 5.77 -6.14
CA SER A 148 17.25 5.44 -4.93
C SER A 148 18.02 6.68 -4.48
N TYR A 149 17.94 6.97 -3.19
CA TYR A 149 18.60 8.10 -2.58
C TYR A 149 19.57 7.58 -1.52
N GLN A 150 20.79 8.10 -1.52
CA GLN A 150 21.70 7.92 -0.41
C GLN A 150 21.25 8.86 0.71
N ALA A 151 20.57 8.28 1.68
CA ALA A 151 20.12 9.02 2.85
C ALA A 151 21.20 8.96 3.93
N THR A 152 21.26 10.00 4.73
CA THR A 152 21.94 9.96 6.03
C THR A 152 20.88 10.12 7.11
N ILE A 153 21.18 9.67 8.32
CA ILE A 153 20.32 9.89 9.49
C ILE A 153 19.98 11.38 9.60
N MET A 154 20.99 12.27 9.52
CA MET A 154 20.78 13.72 9.57
C MET A 154 19.97 14.29 8.40
N ALA A 155 20.13 13.76 7.18
CA ALA A 155 19.30 14.21 6.04
C ALA A 155 17.83 13.83 6.25
N SER A 156 17.56 12.59 6.69
CA SER A 156 16.18 12.15 6.99
C SER A 156 15.54 12.98 8.10
N ILE A 157 16.34 13.38 9.10
CA ILE A 157 15.95 14.24 10.21
C ILE A 157 15.56 15.66 9.77
N LEU A 158 16.27 16.22 8.78
CA LEU A 158 15.98 17.56 8.23
C LEU A 158 14.88 17.54 7.15
N GLY A 159 14.22 16.40 6.95
CA GLY A 159 13.24 16.23 5.87
C GLY A 159 13.86 16.13 4.47
N SER A 160 15.18 16.03 4.38
CA SER A 160 15.90 15.79 3.13
C SER A 160 15.85 14.31 2.77
N ARG A 161 15.61 14.04 1.48
CA ARG A 161 15.59 12.67 0.93
C ARG A 161 17.00 12.10 0.76
N GLY A 162 18.04 12.90 1.00
CA GLY A 162 19.42 12.57 0.69
C GLY A 162 19.79 12.91 -0.75
N THR A 163 20.92 12.39 -1.22
CA THR A 163 21.39 12.61 -2.60
C THR A 163 20.83 11.53 -3.52
N LEU A 164 20.24 11.93 -4.65
CA LEU A 164 19.77 10.99 -5.67
C LEU A 164 20.96 10.21 -6.24
N LEU A 165 20.84 8.89 -6.28
CA LEU A 165 21.83 7.98 -6.86
C LEU A 165 21.49 7.71 -8.34
N ASP A 166 22.47 7.19 -9.07
CA ASP A 166 22.30 6.82 -10.47
C ASP A 166 21.17 5.79 -10.67
N PRO A 167 20.51 5.81 -11.84
CA PRO A 167 19.50 4.82 -12.18
C PRO A 167 20.02 3.39 -12.03
N MET A 168 19.22 2.55 -11.38
CA MET A 168 19.54 1.14 -11.21
C MET A 168 19.32 0.35 -12.52
N ASP A 169 19.99 -0.79 -12.66
CA ASP A 169 19.72 -1.74 -13.75
C ASP A 169 18.31 -2.34 -13.65
N GLU A 170 17.80 -2.91 -14.75
CA GLU A 170 16.45 -3.49 -14.78
C GLU A 170 16.28 -4.62 -13.76
N LYS A 171 17.34 -5.40 -13.51
CA LYS A 171 17.32 -6.52 -12.58
C LYS A 171 17.25 -6.06 -11.12
N ALA A 172 18.04 -5.06 -10.70
CA ALA A 172 17.93 -4.48 -9.37
C ALA A 172 16.60 -3.74 -9.22
N THR A 173 16.14 -3.02 -10.25
CA THR A 173 14.84 -2.34 -10.25
C THR A 173 13.70 -3.34 -9.99
N LYS A 174 13.68 -4.48 -10.71
CA LYS A 174 12.72 -5.56 -10.49
C LYS A 174 12.84 -6.17 -9.09
N SER A 175 14.05 -6.33 -8.56
CA SER A 175 14.25 -6.86 -7.20
C SER A 175 13.77 -5.88 -6.13
N GLU A 176 14.01 -4.59 -6.31
CA GLU A 176 13.58 -3.54 -5.37
C GLU A 176 12.08 -3.29 -5.45
N SER A 177 11.50 -3.36 -6.64
CA SER A 177 10.05 -3.24 -6.81
C SER A 177 9.29 -4.36 -6.08
N MET A 178 9.80 -5.59 -6.08
CA MET A 178 9.23 -6.68 -5.28
C MET A 178 9.24 -6.38 -3.77
N LYS A 179 10.31 -5.74 -3.25
CA LYS A 179 10.41 -5.35 -1.85
C LYS A 179 9.44 -4.19 -1.52
N LEU A 180 9.31 -3.22 -2.42
CA LEU A 180 8.36 -2.11 -2.30
C LEU A 180 6.91 -2.60 -2.34
N VAL A 181 6.58 -3.51 -3.26
CA VAL A 181 5.27 -4.17 -3.35
C VAL A 181 4.95 -4.92 -2.05
N LYS A 182 5.89 -5.71 -1.52
CA LYS A 182 5.73 -6.34 -0.19
C LYS A 182 5.47 -5.31 0.90
N GLY A 183 6.29 -4.26 0.97
CA GLY A 183 6.15 -3.20 1.99
C GLY A 183 4.80 -2.50 1.93
N ARG A 184 4.27 -2.29 0.72
CA ARG A 184 3.02 -1.57 0.48
C ARG A 184 1.78 -2.39 0.82
N PHE A 185 1.71 -3.62 0.32
CA PHE A 185 0.51 -4.46 0.45
C PHE A 185 0.54 -5.39 1.68
N ARG A 186 1.72 -5.55 2.29
CA ARG A 186 2.05 -6.24 3.57
C ARG A 186 1.71 -7.72 3.67
N SER A 187 0.53 -8.15 3.24
CA SER A 187 0.04 -9.51 3.37
C SER A 187 0.10 -10.29 2.06
N VAL A 188 0.29 -11.61 2.18
CA VAL A 188 0.27 -12.54 1.04
C VAL A 188 -1.10 -12.50 0.36
N ASN A 189 -2.20 -12.50 1.10
CA ASN A 189 -3.58 -12.49 0.56
C ASN A 189 -3.91 -11.26 -0.30
N ASN A 190 -3.25 -10.13 -0.02
CA ASN A 190 -3.42 -8.90 -0.79
C ASN A 190 -2.69 -8.98 -2.14
N LEU A 191 -1.61 -9.76 -2.23
CA LEU A 191 -0.74 -9.86 -3.41
C LEU A 191 -0.95 -11.11 -4.24
N LEU A 192 -1.34 -12.21 -3.60
CA LEU A 192 -1.48 -13.53 -4.20
C LEU A 192 -2.80 -14.16 -3.76
N GLY A 193 -3.42 -14.93 -4.65
CA GLY A 193 -4.56 -15.80 -4.31
C GLY A 193 -4.57 -17.04 -5.19
N ALA A 194 -4.87 -18.21 -4.64
CA ALA A 194 -5.03 -19.41 -5.44
C ALA A 194 -6.50 -19.55 -5.83
N SER A 195 -6.83 -19.30 -7.09
CA SER A 195 -8.21 -19.37 -7.58
C SER A 195 -8.32 -19.76 -9.04
N VAL A 196 -7.21 -20.07 -9.71
CA VAL A 196 -7.19 -20.49 -11.11
C VAL A 196 -7.36 -22.00 -11.16
N GLU A 197 -8.39 -22.44 -11.86
CA GLU A 197 -8.63 -23.83 -12.23
C GLU A 197 -8.31 -23.98 -13.72
N THR A 198 -7.58 -25.03 -14.08
CA THR A 198 -7.19 -25.35 -15.46
C THR A 198 -7.59 -26.78 -15.76
N THR A 199 -8.21 -27.01 -16.92
CA THR A 199 -8.49 -28.36 -17.41
C THR A 199 -7.32 -28.86 -18.27
N PRO A 200 -7.11 -30.19 -18.41
CA PRO A 200 -6.05 -30.75 -19.25
C PRO A 200 -6.12 -30.30 -20.72
N GLU A 201 -7.31 -29.96 -21.20
CA GLU A 201 -7.58 -29.46 -22.55
C GLU A 201 -7.20 -27.98 -22.74
N GLY A 202 -6.74 -27.31 -21.67
CA GLY A 202 -6.28 -25.92 -21.70
C GLY A 202 -7.36 -24.88 -21.38
N ALA A 203 -8.61 -25.27 -21.12
CA ALA A 203 -9.63 -24.34 -20.63
C ALA A 203 -9.31 -23.92 -19.20
N TYR A 204 -9.47 -22.64 -18.86
CA TYR A 204 -9.23 -22.16 -17.50
C TYR A 204 -10.36 -21.26 -16.99
N THR A 205 -10.56 -21.28 -15.68
CA THR A 205 -11.49 -20.42 -14.96
C THR A 205 -10.83 -19.89 -13.69
N ALA A 206 -10.83 -18.57 -13.49
CA ALA A 206 -10.28 -17.92 -12.32
C ALA A 206 -11.35 -17.07 -11.63
N LYS A 207 -11.80 -17.52 -10.44
CA LYS A 207 -12.73 -16.74 -9.61
C LYS A 207 -11.97 -15.74 -8.76
N MET A 208 -11.90 -14.49 -9.22
CA MET A 208 -11.15 -13.44 -8.57
C MET A 208 -12.00 -12.73 -7.51
N LYS A 209 -11.75 -13.04 -6.24
CA LYS A 209 -12.31 -12.27 -5.12
C LYS A 209 -11.46 -11.03 -4.87
N LEU A 210 -12.03 -9.87 -5.18
CA LEU A 210 -11.41 -8.57 -4.95
C LEU A 210 -11.96 -7.93 -3.66
N ARG A 211 -11.06 -7.44 -2.80
CA ARG A 211 -11.43 -6.82 -1.51
C ARG A 211 -12.29 -5.57 -1.71
N LYS A 212 -13.02 -5.16 -0.67
CA LYS A 212 -13.67 -3.84 -0.65
C LYS A 212 -12.64 -2.71 -0.47
N GLY A 213 -13.00 -1.51 -0.91
CA GLY A 213 -12.16 -0.31 -0.78
C GLY A 213 -11.06 -0.22 -1.85
N LEU A 214 -11.32 -0.73 -3.06
CA LEU A 214 -10.41 -0.62 -4.20
C LEU A 214 -10.36 0.82 -4.74
N ALA A 215 -9.37 1.18 -5.54
CA ALA A 215 -9.37 2.47 -6.23
C ALA A 215 -10.49 2.53 -7.29
N PRO A 216 -11.14 3.67 -7.53
CA PRO A 216 -12.08 3.82 -8.64
C PRO A 216 -11.32 3.93 -9.97
N GLY A 217 -11.94 3.49 -11.06
CA GLY A 217 -11.39 3.56 -12.42
C GLY A 217 -11.15 2.18 -13.05
N LYS A 218 -10.34 2.14 -14.10
CA LYS A 218 -10.07 0.95 -14.91
C LYS A 218 -9.01 0.04 -14.28
N TYR A 219 -9.26 -1.25 -14.39
CA TYR A 219 -8.39 -2.34 -13.99
C TYR A 219 -8.08 -3.18 -15.21
N ASN A 220 -6.82 -3.55 -15.35
CA ASN A 220 -6.34 -4.41 -16.41
C ASN A 220 -6.08 -5.81 -15.87
N VAL A 221 -6.43 -6.80 -16.69
CA VAL A 221 -6.28 -8.23 -16.43
C VAL A 221 -5.46 -8.80 -17.58
N ILE A 222 -4.33 -9.43 -17.23
CA ILE A 222 -3.45 -10.10 -18.18
C ILE A 222 -3.30 -11.53 -17.74
N VAL A 223 -3.50 -12.45 -18.67
CA VAL A 223 -3.28 -13.88 -18.45
C VAL A 223 -1.94 -14.27 -19.03
N THR A 224 -1.10 -14.89 -18.22
CA THR A 224 0.20 -15.43 -18.63
C THR A 224 0.12 -16.95 -18.52
N ALA A 225 0.22 -17.63 -19.65
CA ALA A 225 0.36 -19.07 -19.71
C ALA A 225 1.84 -19.44 -19.79
N VAL A 226 2.29 -20.34 -18.91
CA VAL A 226 3.65 -20.88 -18.90
C VAL A 226 3.62 -22.28 -19.51
N THR A 227 4.18 -22.43 -20.70
CA THR A 227 4.13 -23.67 -21.50
C THR A 227 5.31 -24.59 -21.25
N ALA A 228 6.48 -24.05 -20.88
CA ALA A 228 7.63 -24.84 -20.50
C ALA A 228 8.54 -24.09 -19.52
N ARG A 229 9.07 -24.81 -18.52
CA ARG A 229 10.15 -24.35 -17.65
C ARG A 229 11.37 -25.19 -17.92
N THR A 230 12.40 -24.57 -18.46
CA THR A 230 13.71 -25.22 -18.62
C THR A 230 14.65 -24.66 -17.57
N MET A 231 15.18 -25.51 -16.69
CA MET A 231 16.23 -25.14 -15.76
C MET A 231 17.58 -25.44 -16.38
N ASP A 232 18.41 -24.43 -16.55
CA ASP A 232 19.81 -24.57 -16.97
C ASP A 232 20.71 -24.02 -15.85
N GLY A 233 21.10 -24.90 -14.92
CA GLY A 233 21.75 -24.54 -13.67
C GLY A 233 20.88 -23.63 -12.79
N ASP A 234 21.42 -22.47 -12.36
CA ASP A 234 20.70 -21.45 -11.57
C ASP A 234 19.77 -20.54 -12.41
N LYS A 235 19.71 -20.73 -13.74
CA LYS A 235 18.92 -19.91 -14.66
C LYS A 235 17.67 -20.66 -15.12
N GLU A 236 16.51 -20.17 -14.66
CA GLU A 236 15.21 -20.65 -15.12
C GLU A 236 14.80 -19.89 -16.40
N THR A 237 14.74 -20.60 -17.52
CA THR A 237 14.22 -20.07 -18.79
C THR A 237 12.76 -20.48 -18.91
N VAL A 238 11.86 -19.51 -18.74
CA VAL A 238 10.41 -19.74 -18.77
C VAL A 238 9.86 -19.31 -20.12
N LYS A 239 9.42 -20.28 -20.95
CA LYS A 239 8.62 -19.98 -22.14
C LYS A 239 7.22 -19.58 -21.66
N LYS A 240 6.84 -18.33 -21.96
CA LYS A 240 5.56 -17.76 -21.53
C LYS A 240 4.88 -17.05 -22.68
N VAL A 241 3.56 -17.18 -22.73
CA VAL A 241 2.70 -16.47 -23.68
C VAL A 241 1.73 -15.62 -22.89
N LYS A 242 1.58 -14.35 -23.28
CA LYS A 242 0.63 -13.42 -22.68
C LYS A 242 -0.58 -13.27 -23.56
N SER A 243 -1.74 -13.14 -22.93
CA SER A 243 -2.99 -12.76 -23.57
C SER A 243 -3.00 -11.29 -23.99
N GLU A 244 -4.05 -10.90 -24.70
CA GLU A 244 -4.47 -9.51 -24.78
C GLU A 244 -4.85 -8.95 -23.40
N VAL A 245 -4.95 -7.62 -23.29
CA VAL A 245 -5.33 -6.95 -22.03
C VAL A 245 -6.84 -6.84 -21.97
N ALA A 246 -7.47 -7.55 -21.04
CA ALA A 246 -8.89 -7.35 -20.73
C ALA A 246 -9.03 -6.29 -19.63
N SER A 247 -10.03 -5.42 -19.72
CA SER A 247 -10.24 -4.36 -18.71
C SER A 247 -11.65 -4.37 -18.13
N PHE A 248 -11.76 -4.07 -16.84
CA PHE A 248 -13.04 -3.81 -16.17
C PHE A 248 -12.97 -2.50 -15.37
N GLU A 249 -14.12 -1.90 -15.09
CA GLU A 249 -14.22 -0.64 -14.37
C GLU A 249 -14.71 -0.85 -12.94
N ASN A 250 -14.01 -0.31 -11.94
CA ASN A 250 -14.50 -0.26 -10.57
C ASN A 250 -15.13 1.12 -10.31
N LYS A 251 -16.46 1.15 -10.16
CA LYS A 251 -17.22 2.34 -9.83
C LYS A 251 -17.38 2.47 -8.33
N GLN A 252 -17.37 3.71 -7.85
CA GLN A 252 -17.59 4.04 -6.45
C GLN A 252 -18.64 5.12 -6.32
N THR A 253 -19.49 4.95 -5.32
CA THR A 253 -20.55 5.89 -4.98
C THR A 253 -20.32 6.43 -3.58
N PHE A 254 -20.76 7.67 -3.37
CA PHE A 254 -20.84 8.27 -2.04
C PHE A 254 -21.68 7.37 -1.13
N PRO A 255 -21.28 7.12 0.14
CA PRO A 255 -20.28 7.85 0.95
C PRO A 255 -18.84 7.30 0.90
N THR A 256 -18.51 6.45 -0.08
CA THR A 256 -17.14 5.91 -0.21
C THR A 256 -16.25 6.87 -1.00
N VAL A 257 -15.16 7.33 -0.38
CA VAL A 257 -14.19 8.26 -0.97
C VAL A 257 -12.84 7.59 -1.18
N TYR A 258 -12.22 7.83 -2.33
CA TYR A 258 -10.89 7.33 -2.65
C TYR A 258 -9.79 8.19 -2.02
N LEU A 259 -8.90 7.54 -1.27
CA LEU A 259 -7.72 8.17 -0.69
C LEU A 259 -6.51 7.91 -1.61
N GLY A 260 -6.17 8.87 -2.45
CA GLY A 260 -5.07 8.74 -3.44
C GLY A 260 -3.72 8.36 -2.82
N ASN A 261 -3.37 8.95 -1.67
CA ASN A 261 -2.13 8.60 -0.96
C ASN A 261 -2.15 7.17 -0.41
N ALA A 262 -3.32 6.71 0.05
CA ALA A 262 -3.49 5.41 0.67
C ALA A 262 -3.84 4.30 -0.33
N GLY A 263 -4.14 4.62 -1.60
CA GLY A 263 -4.51 3.63 -2.62
C GLY A 263 -5.75 2.81 -2.29
N THR A 264 -6.56 3.27 -1.33
CA THR A 264 -7.73 2.55 -0.83
C THR A 264 -8.87 3.53 -0.71
N SER A 265 -10.09 3.04 -0.91
CA SER A 265 -11.28 3.83 -0.65
C SER A 265 -11.90 3.45 0.67
N ILE A 266 -12.49 4.43 1.33
CA ILE A 266 -13.05 4.30 2.66
C ILE A 266 -14.44 4.94 2.71
N ASN A 267 -15.35 4.32 3.45
CA ASN A 267 -16.62 4.95 3.78
C ASN A 267 -16.36 6.10 4.78
N LEU A 268 -16.68 7.33 4.39
CA LEU A 268 -16.36 8.52 5.17
C LEU A 268 -17.13 8.59 6.50
N LEU A 269 -18.32 7.98 6.58
CA LEU A 269 -19.21 8.12 7.73
C LEU A 269 -18.61 7.55 9.02
N TRP A 270 -17.99 6.37 8.94
CA TRP A 270 -17.49 5.70 10.14
C TRP A 270 -16.26 6.40 10.76
N PRO A 271 -15.20 6.73 9.99
CA PRO A 271 -14.10 7.53 10.51
C PRO A 271 -14.55 8.89 11.00
N PHE A 272 -15.50 9.54 10.31
CA PHE A 272 -16.04 10.82 10.73
C PHE A 272 -16.66 10.73 12.13
N LEU A 273 -17.61 9.80 12.34
CA LEU A 273 -18.25 9.62 13.64
C LEU A 273 -17.24 9.28 14.75
N LEU A 274 -16.28 8.40 14.45
CA LEU A 274 -15.21 8.05 15.38
C LEU A 274 -14.37 9.28 15.77
N THR A 275 -13.91 10.05 14.78
CA THR A 275 -13.12 11.27 15.02
C THR A 275 -13.91 12.32 15.76
N LEU A 276 -15.21 12.46 15.49
CA LEU A 276 -16.10 13.40 16.18
C LEU A 276 -16.21 13.06 17.65
N VAL A 277 -16.54 11.80 17.97
CA VAL A 277 -16.67 11.32 19.36
C VAL A 277 -15.36 11.52 20.12
N ILE A 278 -14.24 11.07 19.54
CA ILE A 278 -12.92 11.21 20.18
C ILE A 278 -12.53 12.68 20.37
N SER A 279 -12.84 13.55 19.40
CA SER A 279 -12.52 14.98 19.51
C SER A 279 -13.37 15.66 20.59
N ILE A 280 -14.65 15.32 20.73
CA ILE A 280 -15.52 15.83 21.80
C ILE A 280 -14.94 15.45 23.16
N PHE A 281 -14.66 14.16 23.39
CA PHE A 281 -14.03 13.70 24.64
C PHE A 281 -12.65 14.32 24.86
N GLY A 282 -11.87 14.45 23.78
CA GLY A 282 -10.54 15.05 23.81
C GLY A 282 -10.55 16.52 24.24
N VAL A 283 -11.52 17.31 23.77
CA VAL A 283 -11.71 18.71 24.17
C VAL A 283 -12.23 18.80 25.61
N LEU A 284 -13.19 17.95 26.00
CA LEU A 284 -13.70 17.91 27.38
C LEU A 284 -12.59 17.60 28.40
N MET A 285 -11.65 16.72 28.04
CA MET A 285 -10.50 16.38 28.88
C MET A 285 -9.34 17.40 28.76
N GLY A 286 -9.40 18.35 27.81
CA GLY A 286 -8.34 19.34 27.56
C GLY A 286 -7.10 18.81 26.82
N ALA A 287 -7.14 17.58 26.31
CA ALA A 287 -5.99 16.88 25.70
C ALA A 287 -6.06 16.78 24.16
N GLY A 288 -7.10 17.34 23.52
CA GLY A 288 -7.20 17.45 22.06
C GLY A 288 -7.44 16.15 21.29
N GLY A 289 -7.66 15.03 22.00
CA GLY A 289 -8.08 13.74 21.42
C GLY A 289 -7.01 13.01 20.58
N GLY A 290 -5.94 13.68 20.15
CA GLY A 290 -4.90 13.12 19.27
C GLY A 290 -4.17 11.91 19.85
N PHE A 291 -3.94 11.90 21.16
CA PHE A 291 -3.30 10.78 21.87
C PHE A 291 -4.15 9.49 21.83
N ILE A 292 -5.48 9.62 21.68
CA ILE A 292 -6.42 8.50 21.49
C ILE A 292 -6.56 8.22 19.98
N LEU A 293 -6.71 9.27 19.17
CA LEU A 293 -7.03 9.15 17.75
C LEU A 293 -5.90 8.47 16.96
N ASN A 294 -4.64 8.80 17.27
CA ASN A 294 -3.49 8.22 16.58
C ASN A 294 -3.39 6.68 16.75
N PRO A 295 -3.37 6.09 17.97
CA PRO A 295 -3.30 4.64 18.13
C PRO A 295 -4.55 3.91 17.58
N ILE A 296 -5.73 4.52 17.69
CA ILE A 296 -6.96 3.93 17.12
C ILE A 296 -6.86 3.88 15.59
N LEU A 297 -6.49 4.97 14.93
CA LEU A 297 -6.39 5.01 13.47
C LEU A 297 -5.29 4.08 12.94
N VAL A 298 -4.15 3.97 13.63
CA VAL A 298 -3.09 3.01 13.28
C VAL A 298 -3.58 1.57 13.43
N SER A 299 -4.42 1.28 14.43
CA SER A 299 -4.97 -0.06 14.65
C SER A 299 -6.03 -0.45 13.61
N ILE A 300 -6.88 0.49 13.21
CA ILE A 300 -7.92 0.27 12.18
C ILE A 300 -7.29 0.26 10.77
N PHE A 301 -6.27 1.08 10.54
CA PHE A 301 -5.58 1.19 9.25
C PHE A 301 -4.11 0.77 9.37
N PRO A 302 -3.83 -0.51 9.67
CA PRO A 302 -2.46 -0.97 9.88
C PRO A 302 -1.61 -0.79 8.63
N ALA A 303 -2.21 -0.76 7.43
CA ALA A 303 -1.52 -0.57 6.17
C ALA A 303 -0.91 0.84 6.01
N LEU A 304 -1.42 1.86 6.70
CA LEU A 304 -0.92 3.23 6.59
C LEU A 304 0.40 3.39 7.36
N PRO A 305 1.37 4.16 6.82
CA PRO A 305 2.54 4.56 7.59
C PRO A 305 2.14 5.43 8.79
N HIS A 306 2.75 5.21 9.97
CA HIS A 306 2.46 5.98 11.18
C HIS A 306 2.61 7.49 10.99
N THR A 307 3.60 7.92 10.21
CA THR A 307 3.84 9.34 9.88
C THR A 307 2.68 9.98 9.13
N ILE A 308 2.02 9.22 8.25
CA ILE A 308 0.84 9.69 7.50
C ILE A 308 -0.35 9.82 8.45
N VAL A 309 -0.57 8.83 9.32
CA VAL A 309 -1.66 8.87 10.31
C VAL A 309 -1.47 10.06 11.25
N ALA A 310 -0.27 10.24 11.80
CA ALA A 310 0.04 11.38 12.67
C ALA A 310 -0.21 12.72 11.96
N GLY A 311 0.26 12.86 10.71
CA GLY A 311 0.02 14.06 9.90
C GLY A 311 -1.46 14.31 9.61
N THR A 312 -2.27 13.27 9.40
CA THR A 312 -3.73 13.40 9.22
C THR A 312 -4.45 13.79 10.50
N VAL A 313 -3.96 13.36 11.67
CA VAL A 313 -4.54 13.70 12.98
C VAL A 313 -4.24 15.15 13.38
N MET A 314 -3.10 15.71 12.97
CA MET A 314 -2.66 17.05 13.40
C MET A 314 -3.69 18.16 13.17
N PRO A 315 -4.32 18.31 11.98
CA PRO A 315 -5.34 19.33 11.78
C PRO A 315 -6.56 19.14 12.69
N THR A 316 -7.01 17.90 12.90
CA THR A 316 -8.14 17.60 13.78
C THR A 316 -7.86 18.08 15.20
N VAL A 317 -6.67 17.78 15.74
CA VAL A 317 -6.25 18.23 17.07
C VAL A 317 -6.11 19.76 17.11
N LEU A 318 -5.54 20.37 16.08
CA LEU A 318 -5.40 21.84 16.01
C LEU A 318 -6.76 22.53 16.08
N PHE A 319 -7.72 22.11 15.26
CA PHE A 319 -9.06 22.70 15.25
C PHE A 319 -9.86 22.38 16.51
N SER A 320 -9.71 21.18 17.08
CA SER A 320 -10.37 20.83 18.34
C SER A 320 -9.84 21.68 19.50
N GLN A 321 -8.52 21.89 19.58
CA GLN A 321 -7.91 22.75 20.60
C GLN A 321 -8.27 24.22 20.38
N GLY A 322 -8.29 24.69 19.13
CA GLY A 322 -8.75 26.05 18.80
C GLY A 322 -10.19 26.30 19.23
N SER A 323 -11.09 25.34 18.97
CA SER A 323 -12.48 25.37 19.45
C SER A 323 -12.55 25.37 20.98
N GLY A 324 -11.74 24.56 21.65
CA GLY A 324 -11.61 24.55 23.11
C GLY A 324 -11.20 25.92 23.65
N ILE A 325 -10.11 26.50 23.14
CA ILE A 325 -9.63 27.84 23.55
C ILE A 325 -10.73 28.88 23.35
N TYR A 326 -11.41 28.87 22.21
CA TYR A 326 -12.50 29.82 21.94
C TYR A 326 -13.65 29.69 22.95
N ASN A 327 -14.15 28.47 23.16
CA ASN A 327 -15.29 28.22 24.05
C ASN A 327 -14.93 28.49 25.52
N TYR A 328 -13.77 28.01 26.00
CA TYR A 328 -13.31 28.26 27.37
C TYR A 328 -12.90 29.73 27.60
N SER A 329 -12.47 30.44 26.56
CA SER A 329 -12.20 31.89 26.65
C SER A 329 -13.49 32.69 26.81
N LYS A 330 -14.59 32.30 26.15
CA LYS A 330 -15.89 32.98 26.31
C LYS A 330 -16.40 32.97 27.75
N ILE A 331 -16.24 31.84 28.43
CA ILE A 331 -16.62 31.70 29.85
C ILE A 331 -15.52 32.18 30.83
N LYS A 332 -14.49 32.91 30.34
CA LYS A 332 -13.35 33.44 31.12
C LYS A 332 -12.67 32.39 32.01
N PHE A 333 -12.63 31.13 31.54
CA PHE A 333 -12.13 29.99 32.29
C PHE A 333 -10.61 29.80 32.14
N ILE A 334 -9.98 30.50 31.19
CA ILE A 334 -8.57 30.34 30.85
C ILE A 334 -7.71 31.29 31.69
N ASN A 335 -6.77 30.74 32.46
CA ASN A 335 -5.64 31.50 33.01
C ASN A 335 -4.55 31.64 31.94
N TRP A 336 -4.51 32.79 31.27
CA TRP A 336 -3.60 33.04 30.15
C TRP A 336 -2.11 32.96 30.52
N LYS A 337 -1.72 33.34 31.74
CA LYS A 337 -0.31 33.26 32.18
C LYS A 337 0.15 31.80 32.26
N LEU A 338 -0.65 30.95 32.91
CA LEU A 338 -0.37 29.51 32.98
C LEU A 338 -0.48 28.85 31.60
N GLY A 339 -1.50 29.19 30.83
CA GLY A 339 -1.74 28.63 29.50
C GLY A 339 -0.58 28.90 28.54
N ILE A 340 -0.08 30.14 28.49
CA ILE A 340 1.07 30.49 27.65
C ILE A 340 2.35 29.81 28.16
N GLY A 341 2.59 29.82 29.48
CA GLY A 341 3.78 29.17 30.06
C GLY A 341 3.86 27.68 29.75
N VAL A 342 2.77 26.94 30.00
CA VAL A 342 2.67 25.52 29.66
C VAL A 342 2.71 25.31 28.14
N GLY A 343 2.03 26.17 27.37
CA GLY A 343 2.04 26.13 25.91
C GLY A 343 3.45 26.25 25.31
N CYS A 344 4.28 27.17 25.82
CA CYS A 344 5.67 27.31 25.41
C CYS A 344 6.50 26.07 25.76
N ALA A 345 6.32 25.51 26.97
CA ALA A 345 7.00 24.27 27.36
C ALA A 345 6.58 23.08 26.47
N MET A 346 5.29 22.97 26.14
CA MET A 346 4.77 21.96 25.21
C MET A 346 5.30 22.15 23.79
N LEU A 347 5.45 23.39 23.32
CA LEU A 347 6.01 23.71 22.01
C LEU A 347 7.47 23.23 21.93
N VAL A 348 8.29 23.55 22.94
CA VAL A 348 9.67 23.06 23.03
C VAL A 348 9.71 21.53 23.09
N GLY A 349 8.86 20.92 23.92
CA GLY A 349 8.69 19.46 23.99
C GLY A 349 8.27 18.84 22.66
N GLY A 350 7.45 19.53 21.87
CA GLY A 350 7.01 19.11 20.54
C GLY A 350 8.13 19.06 19.50
N PHE A 351 9.18 19.87 19.66
CA PHE A 351 10.38 19.78 18.82
C PHE A 351 11.36 18.70 19.32
N ILE A 352 11.49 18.54 20.63
CA ILE A 352 12.43 17.59 21.24
C ILE A 352 11.90 16.15 21.16
N GLY A 353 10.58 15.95 21.31
CA GLY A 353 9.93 14.64 21.33
C GLY A 353 10.23 13.81 20.07
N PRO A 354 9.96 14.30 18.85
CA PRO A 354 10.28 13.59 17.62
C PRO A 354 11.76 13.19 17.54
N LYS A 355 12.68 14.08 17.95
CA LYS A 355 14.14 13.80 17.99
C LYS A 355 14.49 12.67 18.94
N LEU A 356 13.86 12.61 20.12
CA LEU A 356 14.04 11.51 21.06
C LEU A 356 13.45 10.20 20.52
N THR A 357 12.31 10.25 19.83
CA THR A 357 11.69 9.05 19.27
C THR A 357 12.48 8.40 18.14
N GLU A 358 13.39 9.13 17.49
CA GLU A 358 14.32 8.57 16.50
C GLU A 358 15.41 7.70 17.12
N LEU A 359 15.70 7.87 18.42
CA LEU A 359 16.71 7.10 19.15
C LEU A 359 16.19 5.74 19.63
N ILE A 360 14.88 5.50 19.52
CA ILE A 360 14.20 4.29 19.99
C ILE A 360 13.51 3.57 18.84
N THR A 361 13.47 2.25 18.89
CA THR A 361 12.77 1.45 17.88
C THR A 361 11.25 1.56 18.04
N LEU A 362 10.49 1.32 16.97
CA LEU A 362 9.02 1.38 16.99
C LEU A 362 8.39 0.43 18.02
N ASP A 363 9.00 -0.74 18.24
CA ASP A 363 8.53 -1.71 19.22
C ASP A 363 8.80 -1.23 20.66
N GLN A 364 9.97 -0.63 20.91
CA GLN A 364 10.28 0.00 22.20
C GLN A 364 9.37 1.20 22.48
N PHE A 365 9.09 2.03 21.48
CA PHE A 365 8.16 3.14 21.60
C PHE A 365 6.76 2.64 21.96
N LYS A 366 6.24 1.64 21.25
CA LYS A 366 4.93 1.04 21.56
C LYS A 366 4.86 0.47 22.97
N PHE A 367 5.91 -0.23 23.39
CA PHE A 367 5.99 -0.81 24.73
C PHE A 367 6.00 0.27 25.82
N ALA A 368 6.86 1.28 25.68
CA ALA A 368 6.94 2.40 26.63
C ALA A 368 5.63 3.21 26.67
N PHE A 369 5.08 3.53 25.51
CA PHE A 369 3.82 4.26 25.41
C PHE A 369 2.64 3.48 26.01
N GLY A 370 2.59 2.17 25.80
CA GLY A 370 1.59 1.30 26.42
C GLY A 370 1.65 1.34 27.95
N TRP A 371 2.85 1.27 28.53
CA TRP A 371 3.03 1.41 29.98
C TRP A 371 2.63 2.80 30.50
N ILE A 372 2.99 3.87 29.78
CA ILE A 372 2.56 5.23 30.13
C ILE A 372 1.03 5.33 30.16
N LEU A 373 0.34 4.77 29.16
CA LEU A 373 -1.12 4.76 29.12
C LEU A 373 -1.73 3.94 30.25
N LEU A 374 -1.13 2.80 30.62
CA LEU A 374 -1.58 1.99 31.76
C LEU A 374 -1.43 2.73 33.08
N VAL A 375 -0.29 3.39 33.30
CA VAL A 375 -0.06 4.19 34.51
C VAL A 375 -1.04 5.37 34.56
N LEU A 376 -1.24 6.08 33.45
CA LEU A 376 -2.24 7.15 33.36
C LEU A 376 -3.65 6.65 33.66
N ALA A 377 -4.05 5.50 33.10
CA ALA A 377 -5.36 4.91 33.36
C ALA A 377 -5.51 4.54 34.85
N GLY A 378 -4.48 3.94 35.45
CA GLY A 378 -4.46 3.63 36.88
C GLY A 378 -4.53 4.87 37.77
N LEU A 379 -3.78 5.93 37.43
CA LEU A 379 -3.82 7.21 38.13
C LEU A 379 -5.19 7.89 38.03
N MET A 380 -5.77 7.95 36.83
CA MET A 380 -7.10 8.53 36.64
C MET A 380 -8.18 7.73 37.39
N PHE A 381 -8.09 6.39 37.38
CA PHE A 381 -8.99 5.53 38.13
C PHE A 381 -8.87 5.75 39.64
N TRP A 382 -7.64 5.84 40.15
CA TRP A 382 -7.37 6.15 41.55
C TRP A 382 -7.91 7.53 41.96
N GLN A 383 -7.72 8.55 41.12
CA GLN A 383 -8.24 9.90 41.34
C GLN A 383 -9.78 9.95 41.34
N THR A 384 -10.42 8.98 40.69
CA THR A 384 -11.89 8.85 40.64
C THR A 384 -12.44 8.09 41.85
N THR A 385 -11.57 7.48 42.68
CA THR A 385 -11.98 6.72 43.86
C THR A 385 -12.42 7.67 45.00
N PRO A 386 -13.54 7.40 45.69
CA PRO A 386 -14.11 8.31 46.70
C PRO A 386 -13.13 8.71 47.81
N GLY A 387 -12.24 7.82 48.24
CA GLY A 387 -11.24 8.11 49.27
C GLY A 387 -10.17 9.15 48.87
N TYR A 388 -9.94 9.39 47.58
CA TYR A 388 -9.04 10.45 47.10
C TYR A 388 -9.76 11.81 47.02
N LEU A 389 -11.00 11.81 46.51
CA LEU A 389 -11.85 13.01 46.38
C LEU A 389 -12.25 13.63 47.73
N GLU A 390 -12.37 12.81 48.78
CA GLU A 390 -12.66 13.30 50.14
C GLU A 390 -11.46 13.95 50.82
N LYS A 391 -10.23 13.55 50.46
CA LYS A 391 -9.00 14.04 51.09
C LYS A 391 -8.58 15.42 50.54
N ASN A 392 -8.94 15.74 49.30
CA ASN A 392 -8.56 16.98 48.63
C ASN A 392 -9.65 18.07 48.76
N LYS A 393 -9.86 18.60 49.97
CA LYS A 393 -10.77 19.75 50.22
C LYS A 393 -10.51 20.97 49.32
N LYS A 394 -9.26 21.16 48.85
CA LYS A 394 -8.89 22.21 47.89
C LYS A 394 -9.49 21.98 46.50
N GLU A 395 -9.53 20.75 46.00
CA GLU A 395 -10.16 20.44 44.70
C GLU A 395 -11.67 20.64 44.75
N GLN A 396 -12.32 20.32 45.88
CA GLN A 396 -13.76 20.60 46.06
C GLN A 396 -14.09 22.09 46.14
N ALA A 397 -13.24 22.89 46.82
CA ALA A 397 -13.40 24.34 46.86
C ALA A 397 -13.20 24.96 45.47
N ILE A 398 -12.19 24.49 44.74
CA ILE A 398 -11.91 24.86 43.36
C ILE A 398 -13.09 24.47 42.44
N LEU A 399 -13.65 23.26 42.57
CA LEU A 399 -14.83 22.81 41.84
C LEU A 399 -16.09 23.64 42.14
N LYS A 400 -16.31 24.03 43.40
CA LYS A 400 -17.41 24.91 43.79
C LYS A 400 -17.25 26.30 43.20
N GLU A 401 -16.05 26.87 43.27
CA GLU A 401 -15.75 28.17 42.66
C GLU A 401 -15.88 28.10 41.13
N PHE A 402 -15.46 26.99 40.51
CA PHE A 402 -15.61 26.73 39.08
C PHE A 402 -17.09 26.66 38.66
N LYS A 403 -17.92 25.92 39.39
CA LYS A 403 -19.37 25.86 39.12
C LYS A 403 -20.01 27.23 39.23
N LYS A 404 -19.67 27.98 40.29
CA LYS A 404 -20.17 29.34 40.51
C LYS A 404 -19.81 30.28 39.35
N ARG A 405 -18.55 30.31 38.91
CA ARG A 405 -18.12 31.15 37.78
C ARG A 405 -18.75 30.76 36.45
N ALA A 406 -18.95 29.45 36.21
CA ALA A 406 -19.65 28.96 35.02
C ALA A 406 -21.13 29.38 35.02
N GLU A 407 -21.81 29.32 36.17
CA GLU A 407 -23.19 29.79 36.33
C GLU A 407 -23.33 31.31 36.18
N GLU A 408 -22.39 32.10 36.71
CA GLU A 408 -22.34 33.56 36.55
C GLU A 408 -22.12 33.95 35.08
N ALA A 409 -21.23 33.26 34.36
CA ALA A 409 -21.01 33.47 32.93
C ALA A 409 -22.22 33.06 32.07
N ALA A 410 -22.96 32.01 32.47
CA ALA A 410 -24.19 31.59 31.80
C ALA A 410 -25.34 32.59 31.99
N LYS A 411 -25.40 33.26 33.16
CA LYS A 411 -26.42 34.27 33.47
C LYS A 411 -26.14 35.64 32.86
N GLY A 412 -24.89 36.00 32.61
CA GLY A 412 -24.51 37.28 31.99
C GLY A 412 -24.65 37.35 30.45
N ASN A 413 -25.11 36.27 29.81
CA ASN A 413 -25.38 36.17 28.37
C ASN A 413 -26.89 36.10 28.04
N GLN A 414 -27.77 36.29 29.03
CA GLN A 414 -29.17 36.67 28.85
C GLN A 414 -29.28 38.19 28.96
#